data_AF-A0A4P9WJW5-F1
#
_entry.id   AF-A0A4P9WJW5-F1
#
_cell.length_a   1.000
_cell.length_b   1.000
_cell.length_c   1.000
_cell.angle_alpha   90.00
_cell.angle_beta   90.00
_cell.angle_gamma   90.00
#
_symmetry.space_group_name_H-M   'P 1'
#
loop_
_entity.id
_entity.type
_entity.pdbx_description
1 polymer ?
#
loop_
_entity_poly.entity_id
_entity_poly.type
_entity_poly.pdbx_seq_one_letter_code
_entity_poly.pdbx_strand_id
1 'polypeptide(L)'
;MLEHSRHSVWTFCPEYFREQQEEMRMCRNPLFRFLNENTIYKENSQLEMAKIRKRFLASMMKDIKALDVGTFKQVNPNYLVTKVTVCKSCGNPLKSGCCPLYDRANKTSQNVVKNIAFIDEEGDKMR
;
A
#
# COMPACT_ATOMS: atom_id res chain seq x y z
N MET A 1 11.59 -18.08 44.86
CA MET A 1 10.93 -17.97 43.55
C MET A 1 10.95 -16.50 43.17
N LEU A 2 11.77 -16.11 42.19
CA LEU A 2 11.85 -14.73 41.71
C LEU A 2 10.80 -14.54 40.61
N GLU A 3 9.71 -13.85 40.97
CA GLU A 3 8.72 -13.34 40.01
C GLU A 3 9.42 -12.41 39.03
N HIS A 4 9.66 -12.88 37.82
CA HIS A 4 10.16 -12.04 36.73
C HIS A 4 9.03 -11.13 36.28
N SER A 5 9.01 -9.92 36.82
CA SER A 5 8.09 -8.85 36.44
C SER A 5 8.20 -8.59 34.93
N ARG A 6 7.09 -8.75 34.21
CA ARG A 6 6.93 -8.52 32.77
C ARG A 6 6.90 -7.02 32.41
N HIS A 7 7.73 -6.19 33.03
CA HIS A 7 7.83 -4.79 32.65
C HIS A 7 8.77 -4.69 31.44
N SER A 8 8.20 -4.61 30.24
CA SER A 8 9.00 -4.36 29.04
C SER A 8 9.71 -3.03 29.23
N VAL A 9 11.03 -2.99 28.98
CA VAL A 9 11.91 -1.80 29.13
C VAL A 9 11.32 -0.52 28.51
N TRP A 10 10.39 -0.67 27.57
CA TRP A 10 9.63 0.40 26.91
C TRP A 10 8.70 1.22 27.82
N THR A 11 8.30 0.74 29.01
CA THR A 11 7.45 1.53 29.93
C THR A 11 8.17 2.74 30.55
N PHE A 12 9.51 2.77 30.49
CA PHE A 12 10.33 3.88 30.99
C PHE A 12 11.03 4.65 29.87
N CYS A 13 10.76 4.32 28.60
CA CYS A 13 11.45 4.95 27.48
C CYS A 13 10.85 6.34 27.21
N PRO A 14 11.65 7.43 27.29
CA PRO A 14 11.16 8.78 26.99
C PRO A 14 10.59 8.86 25.57
N GLU A 15 9.53 9.65 25.37
CA GLU A 15 8.83 9.80 24.08
C GLU A 15 9.80 10.13 22.93
N TYR A 16 10.79 10.98 23.20
CA TYR A 16 11.86 11.33 22.27
C TYR A 16 12.60 10.13 21.65
N PHE A 17 12.90 9.09 22.44
CA PHE A 17 13.58 7.89 21.93
C PHE A 17 12.65 6.99 21.12
N ARG A 18 11.34 7.03 21.41
CA ARG A 18 10.33 6.30 20.64
C ARG A 18 10.16 6.92 19.25
N GLU A 19 10.09 8.24 19.17
CA GLU A 19 9.99 8.98 17.91
C GLU A 19 11.20 8.73 17.00
N GLN A 20 12.43 8.85 17.54
CA GLN A 20 13.64 8.55 16.76
C GLN A 20 13.70 7.10 16.26
N GLN A 21 13.22 6.13 17.07
CA GLN A 21 13.19 4.75 16.63
C GLN A 21 12.15 4.55 15.50
N GLU A 22 11.02 5.25 15.57
CA GLU A 22 9.98 5.20 14.55
C GLU A 22 10.46 5.82 13.24
N GLU A 23 11.11 6.99 13.30
CA GLU A 23 11.79 7.61 12.16
C GLU A 23 12.83 6.68 11.53
N MET A 24 13.70 6.07 12.34
CA MET A 24 14.69 5.10 11.85
C MET A 24 14.05 3.87 11.20
N ARG A 25 12.91 3.39 11.71
CA ARG A 25 12.16 2.29 11.09
C ARG A 25 11.57 2.71 9.75
N MET A 26 11.05 3.94 9.64
CA MET A 26 10.53 4.47 8.37
C MET A 26 11.65 4.62 7.34
N CYS A 27 12.83 5.13 7.72
CA CYS A 27 14.00 5.22 6.84
C CYS A 27 14.52 3.85 6.37
N ARG A 28 14.36 2.81 7.18
CA ARG A 28 14.79 1.44 6.85
C ARG A 28 13.74 0.63 6.10
N ASN A 29 12.47 1.03 6.11
CA ASN A 29 11.42 0.31 5.41
C ASN A 29 11.52 0.59 3.90
N PRO A 30 11.91 -0.39 3.06
CA PRO A 30 12.11 -0.15 1.64
C PRO A 30 10.80 0.20 0.93
N LEU A 31 9.67 -0.30 1.42
CA LEU A 31 8.35 0.04 0.86
C LEU A 31 7.97 1.48 1.17
N PHE A 32 8.27 1.96 2.39
CA PHE A 32 8.03 3.36 2.76
C PHE A 32 8.81 4.29 1.83
N ARG A 33 10.11 4.03 1.69
CA ARG A 33 10.98 4.80 0.80
C ARG A 33 10.49 4.77 -0.65
N PHE A 34 10.18 3.59 -1.17
CA PHE A 34 9.66 3.43 -2.53
C PHE A 34 8.38 4.24 -2.75
N LEU A 35 7.39 4.11 -1.85
CA LEU A 35 6.13 4.84 -1.98
C LEU A 35 6.34 6.35 -1.87
N ASN A 36 7.18 6.81 -0.95
CA ASN A 36 7.49 8.23 -0.77
C ASN A 36 8.20 8.84 -2.00
N GLU A 37 9.07 8.07 -2.66
CA GLU A 37 9.84 8.54 -3.83
C GLU A 37 9.09 8.41 -5.17
N ASN A 38 8.12 7.49 -5.28
CA ASN A 38 7.52 7.11 -6.58
C ASN A 38 6.01 7.38 -6.67
N THR A 39 5.37 7.81 -5.58
CA THR A 39 3.92 8.02 -5.55
C THR A 39 3.56 9.42 -5.09
N ILE A 40 2.42 9.90 -5.55
CA ILE A 40 1.86 11.19 -5.16
C ILE A 40 0.40 11.02 -4.74
N TYR A 41 -0.04 11.88 -3.82
CA TYR A 41 -1.44 12.02 -3.49
C TYR A 41 -2.20 12.59 -4.69
N LYS A 42 -3.20 11.84 -5.14
CA LYS A 42 -4.10 12.27 -6.20
C LYS A 42 -5.52 11.87 -5.87
N GLU A 43 -6.33 12.85 -5.52
CA GLU A 43 -7.73 12.62 -5.13
C GLU A 43 -8.50 11.89 -6.23
N ASN A 44 -9.36 10.95 -5.84
CA ASN A 44 -10.17 10.10 -6.73
C ASN A 44 -9.36 9.16 -7.66
N SER A 45 -8.03 9.17 -7.59
CA SER A 45 -7.19 8.18 -8.25
C SER A 45 -7.20 6.87 -7.47
N GLN A 46 -6.94 5.76 -8.15
CA GLN A 46 -6.72 4.47 -7.52
C GLN A 46 -5.66 3.68 -8.27
N LEU A 47 -4.87 2.93 -7.51
CA LEU A 47 -3.92 1.96 -8.04
C LEU A 47 -4.20 0.58 -7.47
N GLU A 48 -4.11 -0.42 -8.34
CA GLU A 48 -4.16 -1.82 -7.91
C GLU A 48 -2.93 -2.17 -7.10
N MET A 49 -3.13 -2.86 -5.98
CA MET A 49 -2.03 -3.32 -5.13
C MET A 49 -1.06 -4.23 -5.91
N ALA A 50 -1.57 -4.98 -6.89
CA ALA A 50 -0.75 -5.81 -7.79
C ALA A 50 0.20 -4.97 -8.66
N LYS A 51 -0.27 -3.83 -9.20
CA LYS A 51 0.54 -2.90 -10.00
C LYS A 51 1.64 -2.26 -9.15
N ILE A 52 1.30 -1.81 -7.94
CA ILE A 52 2.27 -1.28 -6.97
C ILE A 52 3.32 -2.34 -6.62
N ARG A 53 2.89 -3.57 -6.31
CA ARG A 53 3.79 -4.68 -6.00
C ARG A 53 4.74 -4.96 -7.18
N LYS A 54 4.24 -4.97 -8.41
CA LYS A 54 5.06 -5.21 -9.60
C LYS A 54 6.15 -4.14 -9.75
N ARG A 55 5.83 -2.85 -9.62
CA ARG A 55 6.83 -1.77 -9.67
C ARG A 55 7.81 -1.83 -8.50
N PHE A 56 7.33 -2.12 -7.30
CA PHE A 56 8.19 -2.26 -6.14
C PHE A 56 9.19 -3.42 -6.29
N LEU A 57 8.73 -4.57 -6.77
CA LEU A 57 9.60 -5.70 -7.12
C LEU A 57 10.56 -5.36 -8.27
N ALA A 58 10.17 -4.52 -9.23
CA ALA A 58 11.11 -4.06 -10.26
C ALA A 58 12.20 -3.13 -9.68
N SER A 59 11.88 -2.35 -8.65
CA SER A 59 12.84 -1.48 -7.96
C SER A 59 13.77 -2.23 -7.00
N MET A 60 13.43 -3.46 -6.61
CA MET A 60 14.19 -4.26 -5.66
C MET A 60 14.57 -5.62 -6.24
N MET A 61 15.83 -6.01 -6.14
CA MET A 61 16.29 -7.36 -6.51
C MET A 61 15.93 -8.43 -5.46
N LYS A 62 14.71 -8.36 -4.89
CA LYS A 62 14.24 -9.30 -3.86
C LYS A 62 12.76 -9.63 -4.06
N ASP A 63 12.45 -10.91 -3.91
CA ASP A 63 11.07 -11.39 -3.88
C ASP A 63 10.41 -11.09 -2.53
N ILE A 64 9.18 -10.60 -2.62
CA ILE A 64 8.38 -10.24 -1.45
C ILE A 64 7.00 -10.88 -1.60
N LYS A 65 6.52 -11.50 -0.53
CA LYS A 65 5.22 -12.20 -0.53
C LYS A 65 4.03 -11.24 -0.57
N ALA A 66 4.09 -10.15 0.18
CA ALA A 66 3.01 -9.16 0.30
C ALA A 66 3.56 -7.77 0.60
N LEU A 67 2.79 -6.74 0.25
CA LEU A 67 3.05 -5.37 0.69
C LEU A 67 2.43 -5.14 2.06
N ASP A 68 3.14 -4.46 2.95
CA ASP A 68 2.59 -4.08 4.23
C ASP A 68 1.60 -2.91 4.06
N VAL A 69 0.34 -3.15 4.45
CA VAL A 69 -0.74 -2.17 4.35
C VAL A 69 -0.53 -1.00 5.31
N GLY A 70 0.10 -1.24 6.47
CA GLY A 70 0.38 -0.20 7.46
C GLY A 70 1.28 0.91 6.89
N THR A 71 2.26 0.52 6.07
CA THR A 71 3.19 1.42 5.41
C THR A 71 2.49 2.47 4.54
N PHE A 72 1.37 2.15 3.87
CA PHE A 72 0.64 3.13 3.05
C PHE A 72 0.09 4.29 3.89
N LYS A 73 -0.47 3.98 5.06
CA LYS A 73 -1.01 4.99 5.99
C LYS A 73 0.11 5.81 6.65
N GLN A 74 1.28 5.19 6.86
CA GLN A 74 2.47 5.89 7.35
C GLN A 74 3.01 6.90 6.34
N VAL A 75 3.03 6.55 5.04
CA VAL A 75 3.47 7.48 3.98
C VAL A 75 2.48 8.62 3.79
N ASN A 76 1.18 8.30 3.72
CA ASN A 76 0.14 9.32 3.63
C ASN A 76 -1.15 8.82 4.30
N PRO A 77 -1.68 9.52 5.32
CA PRO A 77 -2.90 9.09 6.01
C PRO A 77 -4.14 9.06 5.11
N ASN A 78 -4.11 9.74 3.96
CA ASN A 78 -5.19 9.77 2.99
C ASN A 78 -5.15 8.63 1.96
N TYR A 79 -4.11 7.79 1.97
CA TYR A 79 -4.08 6.57 1.17
C TYR A 79 -5.02 5.53 1.78
N LEU A 80 -6.09 5.19 1.06
CA LEU A 80 -7.12 4.28 1.55
C LEU A 80 -6.99 2.92 0.86
N VAL A 81 -6.54 1.91 1.61
CA VAL A 81 -6.50 0.54 1.14
C VAL A 81 -7.87 -0.09 1.28
N THR A 82 -8.50 -0.43 0.16
CA THR A 82 -9.86 -0.98 0.12
C THR A 82 -9.94 -2.20 -0.81
N LYS A 83 -10.95 -3.04 -0.60
CA LYS A 83 -11.26 -4.14 -1.50
C LYS A 83 -12.36 -3.71 -2.47
N VAL A 84 -12.12 -3.86 -3.76
CA VAL A 84 -13.10 -3.63 -4.81
C VAL A 84 -13.46 -4.95 -5.49
N THR A 85 -14.71 -5.07 -5.92
CA THR A 85 -15.18 -6.23 -6.67
C THR A 85 -15.09 -5.91 -8.16
N VAL A 86 -14.35 -6.74 -8.89
CA VAL A 86 -14.13 -6.61 -10.32
C VAL A 86 -14.57 -7.88 -11.04
N CYS A 87 -14.82 -7.77 -12.34
CA CYS A 87 -15.09 -8.93 -13.20
C CYS A 87 -13.78 -9.71 -13.44
N LYS A 88 -13.78 -11.05 -13.30
CA LYS A 88 -12.57 -11.85 -13.57
C LYS A 88 -12.16 -11.79 -15.04
N SER A 89 -13.12 -11.68 -15.97
CA SER A 89 -12.85 -11.72 -17.40
C SER A 89 -12.31 -10.39 -17.96
N CYS A 90 -12.83 -9.24 -17.50
CA CYS A 90 -12.42 -7.95 -18.05
C CYS A 90 -11.67 -7.05 -17.07
N GLY A 91 -11.53 -7.42 -15.79
CA GLY A 91 -10.83 -6.62 -14.77
C GLY A 91 -11.55 -5.32 -14.36
N ASN A 92 -12.61 -4.92 -15.07
CA ASN A 92 -13.37 -3.72 -14.77
C ASN A 92 -14.23 -3.89 -13.50
N PRO A 93 -14.64 -2.78 -12.85
CA PRO A 93 -15.62 -2.80 -11.77
C PRO A 93 -16.84 -3.63 -12.16
N LEU A 94 -17.27 -4.52 -11.26
CA LEU A 94 -18.39 -5.42 -11.54
C LEU A 94 -19.68 -4.61 -11.67
N LYS A 95 -20.16 -4.46 -12.92
CA LYS A 95 -21.44 -3.84 -13.28
C LYS A 95 -22.18 -4.72 -14.27
N SER A 96 -23.51 -4.63 -14.32
CA SER A 96 -24.28 -5.41 -15.30
C SER A 96 -23.81 -5.08 -16.71
N GLY A 97 -23.48 -6.11 -17.49
CA GLY A 97 -22.97 -5.92 -18.85
C GLY A 97 -21.55 -5.35 -18.93
N CYS A 98 -20.71 -5.52 -17.90
CA CYS A 98 -19.30 -5.08 -17.96
C CYS A 98 -18.49 -5.78 -19.06
N CYS A 99 -18.91 -6.97 -19.50
CA CYS A 99 -18.35 -7.71 -20.64
C CYS A 99 -19.35 -8.78 -21.12
N PRO A 100 -19.15 -9.39 -22.30
CA PRO A 100 -20.00 -10.47 -22.81
C PRO A 100 -20.05 -11.70 -21.89
N LEU A 101 -18.97 -11.96 -21.14
CA LEU A 101 -18.88 -13.04 -20.16
C LEU A 101 -19.37 -12.63 -18.77
N TYR A 102 -20.18 -11.57 -18.69
CA TYR A 102 -20.67 -11.07 -17.40
C TYR A 102 -21.62 -12.11 -16.78
N ASP A 103 -21.25 -12.56 -15.59
CA ASP A 103 -22.09 -13.36 -14.72
C ASP A 103 -21.80 -12.99 -13.26
N ARG A 104 -22.78 -13.16 -12.37
CA ARG A 104 -22.63 -12.92 -10.92
C ARG A 104 -21.60 -13.85 -10.29
N ALA A 105 -21.37 -15.04 -10.84
CA ALA A 105 -20.30 -15.94 -10.41
C ALA A 105 -18.91 -15.49 -10.92
N ASN A 106 -18.88 -14.64 -11.94
CA ASN A 106 -17.66 -14.16 -12.59
C ASN A 106 -17.05 -12.92 -11.93
N LYS A 107 -17.16 -12.82 -10.60
CA LYS A 107 -16.62 -11.73 -9.79
C LYS A 107 -15.40 -12.16 -8.99
N THR A 108 -14.43 -11.27 -8.84
CA THR A 108 -13.29 -11.43 -7.94
C THR A 108 -13.08 -10.15 -7.13
N SER A 109 -12.42 -10.28 -6.00
CA SER A 109 -12.06 -9.13 -5.16
C SER A 109 -10.59 -8.79 -5.35
N GLN A 110 -10.30 -7.52 -5.51
CA GLN A 110 -8.94 -7.00 -5.63
C GLN A 110 -8.70 -5.92 -4.58
N ASN A 111 -7.48 -5.90 -4.03
CA ASN A 111 -7.05 -4.82 -3.16
C ASN A 111 -6.58 -3.65 -4.03
N VAL A 112 -7.14 -2.47 -3.77
CA VAL A 112 -6.75 -1.21 -4.39
C VAL A 112 -6.37 -0.21 -3.30
N VAL A 113 -5.49 0.71 -3.66
CA VAL A 113 -5.14 1.86 -2.84
C VAL A 113 -5.75 3.07 -3.52
N LYS A 114 -6.61 3.80 -2.82
CA LYS A 114 -7.21 5.04 -3.31
C LYS A 114 -6.34 6.24 -2.94
N ASN A 115 -6.60 7.33 -3.66
CA ASN A 115 -5.96 8.63 -3.53
C ASN A 115 -4.46 8.63 -3.82
N ILE A 116 -4.02 7.74 -4.70
CA ILE A 116 -2.61 7.53 -5.02
C ILE A 116 -2.44 7.46 -6.54
N ALA A 117 -1.33 7.98 -7.03
CA ALA A 117 -0.88 7.84 -8.41
C ALA A 117 0.64 7.66 -8.43
N PHE A 118 1.19 7.12 -9.53
CA PHE A 118 2.62 7.16 -9.77
C PHE A 118 3.02 8.52 -10.33
N ILE A 119 4.19 9.01 -9.93
CA ILE A 119 4.69 10.33 -10.36
C ILE A 119 4.87 10.39 -11.89
N ASP A 120 5.38 9.31 -12.49
CA ASP A 120 5.69 9.27 -13.92
C ASP A 120 4.44 9.26 -14.82
N GLU A 121 3.25 8.96 -14.31
CA GLU A 121 1.99 9.04 -15.06
C GLU A 121 1.49 10.49 -15.22
N GLU A 122 2.13 11.46 -14.56
CA GLU A 122 1.87 12.90 -14.74
C GLU A 122 2.85 13.56 -15.73
N GLY A 123 4.03 12.97 -15.94
CA GLY A 123 5.07 13.50 -16.85
C GLY A 123 4.73 13.39 -18.35
N ASP A 124 3.79 12.52 -18.72
CA ASP A 124 3.37 12.30 -20.11
C ASP A 124 2.27 13.28 -20.59
N LYS A 125 1.82 14.22 -19.75
CA LYS A 125 0.88 15.29 -20.16
C LYS A 125 1.58 16.61 -20.53
N MET A 126 2.91 16.62 -20.60
CA MET A 126 3.72 17.78 -21.00
C MET A 126 4.67 17.48 -22.17
N ARG A 127 4.26 16.64 -23.11
CA ARG A 127 4.92 16.49 -24.43
C ARG A 127 3.91 16.55 -25.56
#